data_AF-A0A914YFZ0-F1
#
_entry.id   AF-A0A914YFZ0-F1
#
_cell.length_a   1.000
_cell.length_b   1.000
_cell.length_c   1.000
_cell.angle_alpha   90.00
_cell.angle_beta   90.00
_cell.angle_gamma   90.00
#
_symmetry.space_group_name_H-M   'P 1'
#
loop_
_entity.id
_entity.type
_entity.pdbx_description
1 polymer ?
#
loop_
_entity_poly.entity_id
_entity_poly.type
_entity_poly.pdbx_seq_one_letter_code
_entity_poly.pdbx_strand_id
1 'polypeptide(L)'
;MIQFIVYMGWLKVAEALLNPLGEDDDDLECNYVIDKNLITGFTLVDQGGKRAPVIKKDQFWDNDHIAPLYSLEAAKRTVHPLVGSASKVNLVKNVQKVTMTPHKMKLATLTEEEQHNQMKIVDITDHNLKHSQQRKLSKETDPDKTLSQMRRRSRAASGNLESVVVAATNNINTVPRNKSEGRIHERFDRISPRNFDPRYSPKLGEDFPRGHERF
;
A
#
# COMPACT_ATOMS: atom_id res chain seq x y z
N MET A 1 -32.82 33.96 -18.23
CA MET A 1 -33.29 32.71 -17.57
C MET A 1 -32.14 31.77 -17.23
N ILE A 2 -31.25 31.42 -18.17
CA ILE A 2 -30.10 30.50 -17.91
C ILE A 2 -29.18 31.03 -16.78
N GLN A 3 -28.82 32.31 -16.83
CA GLN A 3 -27.97 32.93 -15.80
C GLN A 3 -28.58 32.81 -14.39
N PHE A 4 -29.90 32.92 -14.27
CA PHE A 4 -30.60 32.75 -12.99
C PHE A 4 -30.54 31.30 -12.48
N ILE A 5 -30.74 30.31 -13.37
CA ILE A 5 -30.65 28.89 -13.01
C ILE A 5 -29.24 28.52 -12.55
N VAL A 6 -28.20 29.04 -13.22
CA VAL A 6 -26.81 28.73 -12.83
C VAL A 6 -26.49 29.27 -11.44
N TYR A 7 -26.84 30.53 -11.15
CA TYR A 7 -26.53 31.12 -9.84
C TYR A 7 -27.38 30.53 -8.71
N MET A 8 -28.68 30.34 -8.93
CA MET A 8 -29.54 29.73 -7.92
C MET A 8 -29.26 28.24 -7.75
N GLY A 9 -28.89 27.54 -8.83
CA GLY A 9 -28.50 26.13 -8.80
C GLY A 9 -27.20 25.92 -8.01
N TRP A 10 -26.17 26.72 -8.25
CA TRP A 10 -24.93 26.66 -7.44
C TRP A 10 -25.17 27.00 -5.98
N LEU A 11 -26.01 28.00 -5.70
CA LEU A 11 -26.38 28.33 -4.32
C LEU A 11 -27.12 27.16 -3.64
N LYS A 12 -28.07 26.51 -4.34
CA LYS A 12 -28.83 25.38 -3.83
C LYS A 12 -27.98 24.14 -3.59
N VAL A 13 -26.95 23.89 -4.40
CA VAL A 13 -25.98 22.82 -4.13
C VAL A 13 -25.20 23.11 -2.84
N ALA A 14 -24.79 24.36 -2.62
CA ALA A 14 -24.10 24.74 -1.38
C ALA A 14 -25.02 24.61 -0.15
N GLU A 15 -26.31 24.93 -0.30
CA GLU A 15 -27.33 24.76 0.74
C GLU A 15 -27.53 23.27 1.09
N ALA A 16 -27.70 22.40 0.10
CA ALA A 16 -27.85 20.96 0.30
C ALA A 16 -26.61 20.33 0.97
N LEU A 17 -25.41 20.78 0.62
CA LEU A 17 -24.17 20.27 1.20
C LEU A 17 -23.79 20.93 2.54
N LEU A 18 -24.54 21.94 3.00
CA LEU A 18 -24.23 22.64 4.25
C LEU A 18 -24.45 21.74 5.48
N ASN A 19 -25.48 20.89 5.43
CA ASN A 19 -25.79 19.91 6.47
C ASN A 19 -26.14 18.54 5.86
N PRO A 20 -25.13 17.74 5.47
CA PRO A 20 -25.34 16.44 4.81
C PRO A 20 -25.85 15.33 5.76
N LEU A 21 -26.23 15.68 6.99
CA LEU A 21 -26.70 14.77 8.05
C LEU A 21 -28.18 15.01 8.41
N GLY A 22 -28.91 15.74 7.57
CA GLY A 22 -30.33 16.00 7.74
C GLY A 22 -31.21 14.83 7.29
N GLU A 23 -32.42 15.17 6.86
CA GLU A 23 -33.43 14.23 6.34
C GLU A 23 -33.79 14.55 4.87
N ASP A 24 -33.01 15.39 4.18
CA ASP A 24 -33.25 15.69 2.77
C ASP A 24 -32.90 14.48 1.89
N ASP A 25 -33.53 14.36 0.72
CA ASP A 25 -33.39 13.18 -0.15
C ASP A 25 -31.94 12.91 -0.61
N ASP A 26 -31.07 13.93 -0.62
CA ASP A 26 -29.66 13.86 -1.02
C ASP A 26 -28.68 13.74 0.19
N ASP A 27 -29.20 13.69 1.43
CA ASP A 27 -28.39 13.56 2.64
C ASP A 27 -27.80 12.15 2.81
N LEU A 28 -26.83 12.03 3.72
CA LEU A 28 -26.24 10.74 4.06
C LEU A 28 -27.24 9.87 4.84
N GLU A 29 -27.42 8.64 4.36
CA GLU A 29 -28.20 7.58 5.00
C GLU A 29 -27.53 7.04 6.28
N CYS A 30 -27.44 7.88 7.31
CA CYS A 30 -26.68 7.59 8.53
C CYS A 30 -27.26 6.41 9.31
N ASN A 31 -28.59 6.28 9.38
CA ASN A 31 -29.26 5.17 10.03
C ASN A 31 -28.87 3.82 9.39
N TYR A 32 -28.85 3.76 8.06
CA TYR A 32 -28.39 2.57 7.34
C TYR A 32 -26.92 2.23 7.68
N VAL A 33 -26.04 3.23 7.69
CA VAL A 33 -24.62 3.02 8.00
C VAL A 33 -24.44 2.51 9.44
N ILE A 34 -25.18 3.05 10.40
CA ILE A 34 -25.15 2.61 11.81
C ILE A 34 -25.59 1.16 11.92
N ASP A 35 -26.76 0.82 11.38
CA ASP A 35 -27.31 -0.55 11.44
C ASP A 35 -26.38 -1.55 10.76
N LYS A 36 -25.89 -1.22 9.56
CA LYS A 36 -24.96 -2.06 8.81
C LYS A 36 -23.68 -2.29 9.59
N ASN A 37 -23.11 -1.25 10.20
CA ASN A 37 -21.86 -1.37 10.95
C ASN A 37 -22.05 -2.17 12.23
N LEU A 38 -23.16 -1.98 12.93
CA LEU A 38 -23.50 -2.75 14.14
C LEU A 38 -23.61 -4.24 13.82
N ILE A 39 -24.40 -4.59 12.79
CA ILE A 39 -24.58 -5.97 12.35
C ILE A 39 -23.26 -6.58 11.87
N THR A 40 -22.50 -5.86 11.04
CA THR A 40 -21.22 -6.34 10.51
C THR A 40 -20.21 -6.57 11.63
N GLY A 41 -20.12 -5.63 12.58
CA GLY A 41 -19.22 -5.70 13.72
C GLY A 41 -19.51 -6.91 14.61
N PHE A 42 -20.77 -7.12 14.99
CA PHE A 42 -21.16 -8.30 15.76
C PHE A 42 -20.94 -9.60 14.99
N THR A 43 -21.28 -9.64 13.70
CA THR A 43 -21.05 -10.83 12.86
C THR A 43 -19.57 -11.20 12.80
N LEU A 44 -18.68 -10.21 12.69
CA LEU A 44 -17.24 -10.43 12.62
C LEU A 44 -16.68 -11.00 13.92
N VAL A 45 -17.11 -10.48 15.08
CA VAL A 45 -16.63 -10.96 16.39
C VAL A 45 -17.23 -12.33 16.74
N ASP A 46 -18.52 -12.53 16.53
CA ASP A 46 -19.25 -13.74 16.91
C ASP A 46 -18.97 -14.90 15.93
N GLN A 47 -19.30 -14.70 14.65
CA GLN A 47 -19.17 -15.75 13.63
C GLN A 47 -17.75 -15.80 13.03
N GLY A 48 -17.09 -14.65 12.89
CA GLY A 48 -15.75 -14.53 12.31
C GLY A 48 -14.60 -14.79 13.30
N GLY A 49 -14.88 -14.87 14.60
CA GLY A 49 -13.89 -15.17 15.62
C GLY A 49 -13.23 -16.53 15.41
N LYS A 50 -11.94 -16.54 15.05
CA LYS A 50 -11.06 -17.74 14.94
C LYS A 50 -11.47 -18.79 13.91
N ARG A 51 -12.42 -18.51 13.01
CA ARG A 51 -12.87 -19.44 11.96
C ARG A 51 -12.24 -19.09 10.61
N ALA A 52 -10.94 -19.36 10.47
CA ALA A 52 -10.29 -19.27 9.17
C ALA A 52 -10.75 -20.43 8.26
N PRO A 53 -10.91 -20.20 6.94
CA PRO A 53 -11.18 -21.29 6.00
C PRO A 53 -9.99 -22.26 5.95
N VAL A 54 -10.27 -23.52 5.59
CA VAL A 54 -9.22 -24.54 5.44
C VAL A 54 -8.25 -24.14 4.33
N ILE A 55 -6.95 -24.12 4.65
CA ILE A 55 -5.89 -23.82 3.70
C ILE A 55 -5.83 -24.92 2.64
N LYS A 56 -5.98 -24.54 1.37
CA LYS A 56 -5.88 -25.42 0.21
C LYS A 56 -5.01 -24.75 -0.86
N LYS A 57 -4.34 -25.55 -1.68
CA LYS A 57 -3.68 -25.04 -2.90
C LYS A 57 -4.75 -24.50 -3.83
N ASP A 58 -4.53 -23.31 -4.38
CA ASP A 58 -5.43 -22.70 -5.34
C ASP A 58 -5.22 -23.25 -6.76
N GLN A 59 -6.11 -22.90 -7.68
CA GLN A 59 -6.10 -23.37 -9.06
C GLN A 59 -4.82 -23.01 -9.84
N PHE A 60 -4.07 -22.00 -9.40
CA PHE A 60 -2.88 -21.50 -10.06
C PHE A 60 -1.58 -21.88 -9.34
N TRP A 61 -1.64 -22.76 -8.34
CA TRP A 61 -0.51 -23.06 -7.45
C TRP A 61 0.78 -23.52 -8.16
N ASP A 62 0.67 -24.27 -9.26
CA ASP A 62 1.81 -24.80 -10.03
C ASP A 62 2.06 -24.03 -11.35
N ASN A 63 1.35 -22.92 -11.61
CA ASN A 63 1.46 -22.15 -12.84
C ASN A 63 2.39 -20.92 -12.67
N ASP A 64 3.44 -20.83 -13.49
CA ASP A 64 4.37 -19.68 -13.49
C ASP A 64 3.77 -18.44 -14.18
N HIS A 65 2.80 -18.64 -15.07
CA HIS A 65 2.10 -17.58 -15.79
C HIS A 65 0.59 -17.68 -15.55
N ILE A 66 0.07 -16.69 -14.81
CA ILE A 66 -1.36 -16.57 -14.52
C ILE A 66 -1.97 -15.61 -15.54
N ALA A 67 -2.91 -16.11 -16.35
CA ALA A 67 -3.74 -15.30 -17.21
C ALA A 67 -5.17 -15.26 -16.61
N PRO A 68 -5.57 -14.15 -15.96
CA PRO A 68 -6.93 -14.01 -15.48
C PRO A 68 -7.94 -14.14 -16.62
N LEU A 69 -9.07 -14.81 -16.35
CA LEU A 69 -10.16 -14.95 -17.31
C LEU A 69 -11.02 -13.69 -17.28
N TYR A 70 -11.42 -13.23 -18.45
CA TYR A 70 -12.31 -12.09 -18.65
C TYR A 70 -13.52 -12.52 -19.47
N SER A 71 -14.66 -11.83 -19.31
CA SER A 71 -15.76 -11.98 -20.26
C SER A 71 -15.34 -11.52 -21.66
N LEU A 72 -16.05 -11.98 -22.69
CA LEU A 72 -15.75 -11.61 -24.09
C LEU A 72 -15.80 -10.10 -24.30
N GLU A 73 -16.67 -9.38 -23.59
CA GLU A 73 -16.81 -7.92 -23.63
C GLU A 73 -15.62 -7.24 -22.93
N ALA A 74 -15.24 -7.73 -21.74
CA ALA A 74 -14.14 -7.16 -20.98
C ALA A 74 -12.78 -7.39 -21.66
N ALA A 75 -12.60 -8.54 -22.32
CA ALA A 75 -11.38 -8.89 -23.04
C ALA A 75 -11.11 -7.97 -24.26
N LYS A 76 -12.15 -7.37 -24.84
CA LYS A 76 -12.01 -6.37 -25.92
C LYS A 76 -11.47 -5.03 -25.41
N ARG A 77 -11.55 -4.77 -24.11
CA ARG A 77 -11.10 -3.51 -23.51
C ARG A 77 -9.58 -3.46 -23.55
N THR A 78 -9.03 -2.34 -24.03
CA THR A 78 -7.57 -2.15 -24.05
C THR A 78 -7.05 -2.03 -22.61
N VAL A 79 -6.06 -2.86 -22.28
CA VAL A 79 -5.35 -2.77 -21.00
C VAL A 79 -4.15 -1.86 -21.18
N HIS A 80 -4.12 -0.77 -20.42
CA HIS A 80 -2.99 0.16 -20.37
C HIS A 80 -2.29 0.00 -19.02
N PRO A 81 -1.42 -1.03 -18.86
CA PRO A 81 -0.68 -1.17 -17.63
C PRO A 81 0.17 0.09 -17.44
N LEU A 82 0.32 0.54 -16.20
CA LEU A 82 1.17 1.67 -15.88
C LEU A 82 2.63 1.24 -16.08
N VAL A 83 3.14 1.43 -17.30
CA VAL A 83 4.55 1.27 -17.60
C VAL A 83 5.18 2.65 -17.43
N GLY A 84 6.03 2.83 -16.42
CA GLY A 84 6.57 4.14 -16.07
C GLY A 84 7.16 4.90 -17.27
N SER A 85 7.13 6.24 -17.24
CA SER A 85 7.48 7.10 -18.38
C SER A 85 8.89 6.87 -18.94
N ALA A 86 9.82 6.40 -18.09
CA ALA A 86 11.20 6.10 -18.47
C ALA A 86 11.45 4.62 -18.85
N SER A 87 10.43 3.77 -18.87
CA SER A 87 10.57 2.31 -19.09
C SER A 87 11.16 1.93 -20.43
N LYS A 88 10.94 2.75 -21.46
CA LYS A 88 11.42 2.53 -22.84
C LYS A 88 12.69 3.31 -23.17
N VAL A 89 13.35 3.94 -22.18
CA VAL A 89 14.61 4.65 -22.42
C VAL A 89 15.71 3.62 -22.71
N ASN A 90 16.03 3.46 -23.98
CA ASN A 90 17.22 2.74 -24.43
C ASN A 90 18.44 3.63 -24.20
N LEU A 91 18.95 3.65 -22.97
CA LEU A 91 20.29 4.18 -22.70
C LEU A 91 21.27 3.30 -23.48
N VAL A 92 21.88 3.84 -24.52
CA VAL A 92 23.00 3.16 -25.19
C VAL A 92 24.07 2.95 -24.12
N LYS A 93 24.29 1.69 -23.72
CA LYS A 93 25.08 1.32 -22.54
C LYS A 93 26.55 1.78 -22.60
N ASN A 94 27.00 2.22 -23.78
CA ASN A 94 28.38 2.60 -24.07
C ASN A 94 28.53 4.05 -24.56
N VAL A 95 27.53 4.92 -24.33
CA VAL A 95 27.68 6.34 -24.65
C VAL A 95 28.30 7.06 -23.45
N GLN A 96 29.56 7.45 -23.63
CA GLN A 96 30.28 8.29 -22.67
C GLN A 96 29.96 9.78 -22.86
N LYS A 97 29.58 10.18 -24.08
CA LYS A 97 29.34 11.59 -24.45
C LYS A 97 27.97 11.76 -25.09
N VAL A 98 27.13 12.62 -24.52
CA VAL A 98 25.82 12.96 -25.08
C VAL A 98 25.81 14.39 -25.57
N THR A 99 25.42 14.60 -26.82
CA THR A 99 25.16 15.94 -27.35
C THR A 99 23.80 16.42 -26.85
N MET A 100 23.82 17.47 -26.03
CA MET A 100 22.64 18.17 -25.56
C MET A 100 22.28 19.27 -26.57
N THR A 101 21.02 19.28 -26.99
CA THR A 101 20.45 20.29 -27.89
C THR A 101 19.22 20.95 -27.27
N PRO A 102 19.00 22.25 -27.53
CA PRO A 102 17.78 22.95 -27.12
C PRO A 102 16.52 22.29 -27.70
N HIS A 103 15.39 22.48 -27.03
CA HIS A 103 14.10 21.98 -27.52
C HIS A 103 13.72 22.62 -28.86
N LYS A 104 13.03 21.86 -29.73
CA LYS A 104 12.69 22.25 -31.12
C LYS A 104 12.05 23.63 -31.26
N MET A 105 11.22 24.03 -30.29
CA MET A 105 10.57 25.36 -30.32
C MET A 105 11.56 26.52 -30.20
N LYS A 106 12.67 26.32 -29.48
CA LYS A 106 13.73 27.32 -29.33
C LYS A 106 14.70 27.29 -30.52
N LEU A 107 14.89 26.12 -31.12
CA LEU A 107 15.67 25.98 -32.36
C LEU A 107 15.00 26.71 -33.54
N ALA A 108 13.67 26.68 -33.63
CA ALA A 108 12.91 27.35 -34.69
C ALA A 108 13.06 28.88 -34.72
N THR A 109 13.47 29.49 -33.60
CA THR A 109 13.67 30.94 -33.46
C THR A 109 15.13 31.38 -33.62
N LEU A 110 16.06 30.46 -33.84
CA LEU A 110 17.51 30.72 -33.84
C LEU A 110 18.11 30.47 -35.22
N THR A 111 19.08 31.31 -35.59
CA THR A 111 19.86 31.14 -36.83
C THR A 111 20.78 29.91 -36.75
N GLU A 112 21.17 29.35 -37.90
CA GLU A 112 21.95 28.10 -37.96
C GLU A 112 23.29 28.18 -37.19
N GLU A 113 23.91 29.36 -37.14
CA GLU A 113 25.14 29.62 -36.38
C GLU A 113 24.89 29.63 -34.86
N GLU A 114 23.77 30.18 -34.41
CA GLU A 114 23.38 30.18 -33.00
C GLU A 114 22.96 28.80 -32.52
N GLN A 115 22.38 27.98 -33.41
CA GLN A 115 22.08 26.59 -33.13
C GLN A 115 23.35 25.76 -32.92
N HIS A 116 24.40 26.01 -33.73
CA HIS A 116 25.70 25.35 -33.58
C HIS A 116 26.37 25.70 -32.24
N ASN A 117 26.35 26.98 -31.85
CA ASN A 117 26.92 27.43 -30.57
C ASN A 117 26.16 26.91 -29.33
N GLN A 118 24.90 26.52 -29.47
CA GLN A 118 24.10 26.00 -28.36
C GLN A 118 24.18 24.48 -28.18
N MET A 119 24.83 23.76 -29.11
CA MET A 119 25.12 22.34 -28.93
C MET A 119 26.23 22.17 -27.88
N LYS A 120 25.93 21.40 -26.82
CA LYS A 120 26.93 21.07 -25.79
C LYS A 120 27.12 19.57 -25.69
N ILE A 121 28.35 19.11 -25.81
CA ILE A 121 28.72 17.71 -25.55
C ILE A 121 28.99 17.57 -24.07
N VAL A 122 28.24 16.70 -23.40
CA VAL A 122 28.38 16.42 -21.97
C VAL A 122 28.92 15.00 -21.79
N ASP A 123 30.00 14.86 -21.03
CA ASP A 123 30.49 13.56 -20.57
C ASP A 123 29.62 13.07 -19.41
N ILE A 124 29.07 11.86 -19.54
CA ILE A 124 28.14 11.26 -18.58
C ILE A 124 28.70 10.01 -17.92
N THR A 125 30.01 9.76 -18.03
CA THR A 125 30.65 8.54 -17.50
C THR A 125 30.44 8.40 -15.99
N ASP A 126 30.65 9.46 -15.22
CA ASP A 126 30.44 9.47 -13.76
C ASP A 126 28.97 9.30 -13.38
N HIS A 127 28.08 9.94 -14.13
CA HIS A 127 26.63 9.81 -13.94
C HIS A 127 26.17 8.36 -14.17
N ASN A 128 26.64 7.72 -15.24
CA ASN A 128 26.33 6.32 -15.56
C ASN A 128 26.86 5.36 -14.49
N LEU A 129 28.05 5.60 -13.95
CA LEU A 129 28.63 4.81 -12.86
C LEU A 129 27.77 4.90 -11.60
N LYS A 130 27.40 6.12 -11.18
CA LYS A 130 26.53 6.36 -10.02
C LYS A 130 25.16 5.70 -10.19
N HIS A 131 24.55 5.83 -11.37
CA HIS A 131 23.25 5.23 -11.66
C HIS A 131 23.30 3.69 -11.66
N SER A 132 24.40 3.10 -12.15
CA SER A 132 24.63 1.65 -12.13
C SER A 132 24.74 1.13 -10.69
N GLN A 133 25.50 1.83 -9.83
CA GLN A 133 25.61 1.49 -8.41
C GLN A 133 24.25 1.59 -7.69
N GLN A 134 23.48 2.64 -7.95
CA GLN A 134 22.15 2.81 -7.36
C GLN A 134 21.17 1.70 -7.78
N ARG A 135 21.18 1.28 -9.06
CA ARG A 135 20.35 0.15 -9.53
C ARG A 135 20.77 -1.19 -8.94
N LYS A 136 22.06 -1.38 -8.64
CA LYS A 136 22.53 -2.58 -7.93
C LYS A 136 22.00 -2.58 -6.49
N LEU A 137 22.15 -1.47 -5.78
CA LEU A 137 21.64 -1.30 -4.42
C LEU A 137 20.12 -1.53 -4.36
N SER A 138 19.35 -0.90 -5.25
CA SER A 138 17.88 -1.04 -5.26
C SER A 138 17.43 -2.47 -5.56
N LYS A 139 18.19 -3.23 -6.37
CA LYS A 139 17.94 -4.65 -6.64
C LYS A 139 18.35 -5.55 -5.48
N GLU A 140 19.27 -5.13 -4.62
CA GLU A 140 19.67 -5.88 -3.42
C GLU A 140 18.67 -5.64 -2.29
N THR A 141 18.17 -4.42 -2.15
CA THR A 141 17.14 -4.04 -1.17
C THR A 141 15.71 -4.30 -1.67
N ASP A 142 15.55 -5.10 -2.73
CA ASP A 142 14.25 -5.36 -3.34
C ASP A 142 13.37 -6.18 -2.38
N PRO A 143 12.18 -5.66 -1.99
CA PRO A 143 11.28 -6.36 -1.08
C PRO A 143 10.87 -7.73 -1.63
N ASP A 144 10.75 -7.89 -2.95
CA ASP A 144 10.33 -9.15 -3.55
C ASP A 144 11.40 -10.23 -3.44
N LYS A 145 12.69 -9.86 -3.52
CA LYS A 145 13.80 -10.79 -3.28
C LYS A 145 13.87 -11.19 -1.80
N THR A 146 13.65 -10.23 -0.91
CA THR A 146 13.62 -10.48 0.53
C THR A 146 12.48 -11.43 0.89
N LEU A 147 11.27 -11.20 0.36
CA LEU A 147 10.11 -12.08 0.51
C LEU A 147 10.35 -13.46 -0.10
N SER A 148 10.97 -13.52 -1.27
CA SER A 148 11.35 -14.77 -1.95
C SER A 148 12.35 -15.58 -1.11
N GLN A 149 13.34 -14.92 -0.49
CA GLN A 149 14.26 -15.56 0.44
C GLN A 149 13.54 -16.04 1.71
N MET A 150 12.62 -15.26 2.29
CA MET A 150 11.82 -15.70 3.44
C MET A 150 10.97 -16.93 3.10
N ARG A 151 10.34 -16.96 1.92
CA ARG A 151 9.57 -18.12 1.42
C ARG A 151 10.43 -19.36 1.18
N ARG A 152 11.68 -19.21 0.77
CA ARG A 152 12.63 -20.33 0.64
C ARG A 152 13.10 -20.84 1.99
N ARG A 153 13.34 -19.93 2.95
CA ARG A 153 13.72 -20.28 4.33
C ARG A 153 12.61 -21.05 5.05
N SER A 154 11.34 -20.68 4.85
CA SER A 154 10.22 -21.43 5.43
C SER A 154 10.06 -22.84 4.84
N ARG A 155 10.42 -23.05 3.57
CA ARG A 155 10.49 -24.40 2.97
C ARG A 155 11.59 -25.28 3.57
N ALA A 156 12.74 -24.70 3.95
CA ALA A 156 13.84 -25.44 4.59
C ALA A 156 13.59 -25.74 6.09
N ALA A 157 12.70 -24.99 6.74
CA ALA A 157 12.37 -25.13 8.16
C ALA A 157 11.34 -26.23 8.47
N SER A 158 10.95 -27.06 7.48
CA SER A 158 10.05 -28.20 7.69
C SER A 158 10.64 -29.33 8.55
N GLY A 159 11.86 -29.16 9.07
CA GLY A 159 12.59 -30.19 9.84
C GLY A 159 12.72 -29.97 11.35
N ASN A 160 12.33 -28.82 11.93
CA ASN A 160 12.34 -28.69 13.40
C ASN A 160 11.54 -27.47 13.88
N LEU A 161 10.47 -27.72 14.65
CA LEU A 161 9.48 -26.71 15.10
C LEU A 161 9.86 -25.96 16.38
N GLU A 162 10.99 -26.27 17.03
CA GLU A 162 11.33 -25.66 18.33
C GLU A 162 12.23 -24.41 18.27
N SER A 163 12.88 -24.09 17.14
CA SER A 163 13.85 -22.98 17.11
C SER A 163 13.29 -21.62 16.69
N VAL A 164 12.00 -21.51 16.35
CA VAL A 164 11.41 -20.30 15.74
C VAL A 164 11.17 -19.17 16.75
N VAL A 165 11.00 -19.48 18.04
CA VAL A 165 10.66 -18.46 19.06
C VAL A 165 11.90 -17.68 19.54
N VAL A 166 13.12 -18.20 19.38
CA VAL A 166 14.33 -17.60 19.96
C VAL A 166 15.04 -16.63 19.00
N ALA A 167 14.80 -16.70 17.69
CA ALA A 167 15.52 -15.86 16.72
C ALA A 167 14.89 -14.47 16.50
N ALA A 168 13.61 -14.29 16.83
CA ALA A 168 12.89 -13.03 16.59
C ALA A 168 13.26 -11.90 17.58
N THR A 169 13.84 -12.22 18.73
CA THR A 169 14.20 -11.24 19.76
C THR A 169 15.62 -10.67 19.63
N ASN A 170 16.49 -11.29 18.83
CA ASN A 170 17.92 -10.95 18.78
C ASN A 170 18.36 -10.03 17.63
N ASN A 171 17.44 -9.57 16.75
CA ASN A 171 17.83 -8.77 15.58
C ASN A 171 17.25 -7.35 15.53
N ILE A 172 16.87 -6.78 16.68
CA ILE A 172 16.42 -5.38 16.77
C ILE A 172 17.61 -4.39 16.91
N ASN A 173 18.85 -4.86 17.04
CA ASN A 173 20.02 -3.98 17.24
C ASN A 173 21.05 -4.04 16.11
N THR A 174 20.76 -3.46 14.94
CA THR A 174 21.79 -2.86 14.08
C THR A 174 21.22 -1.67 13.29
N VAL A 175 21.06 -0.53 13.97
CA VAL A 175 21.02 0.78 13.29
C VAL A 175 22.45 1.33 13.30
N PRO A 176 23.05 1.69 12.15
CA PRO A 176 24.35 2.35 12.15
C PRO A 176 24.21 3.74 12.79
N ARG A 177 24.92 3.94 13.90
CA ARG A 177 24.93 5.15 14.71
C ARG A 177 25.74 6.25 14.00
N ASN A 178 25.06 7.19 13.35
CA ASN A 178 25.71 8.44 12.90
C ASN A 178 26.05 9.30 14.13
N LYS A 179 27.34 9.62 14.28
CA LYS A 179 27.86 10.60 15.25
C LYS A 179 27.68 12.00 14.66
N SER A 180 26.61 12.70 15.02
CA SER A 180 26.57 14.16 15.10
C SER A 180 25.20 14.62 15.62
N GLU A 181 25.23 15.50 16.61
CA GLU A 181 24.18 16.46 17.01
C GLU A 181 23.13 16.05 18.07
N GLY A 182 23.00 16.94 19.05
CA GLY A 182 21.70 17.32 19.61
C GLY A 182 21.19 16.56 20.83
N ARG A 183 21.66 16.95 22.02
CA ARG A 183 21.05 16.61 23.31
C ARG A 183 19.69 17.31 23.43
N ILE A 184 18.59 16.58 23.42
CA ILE A 184 17.29 17.02 23.95
C ILE A 184 16.69 15.94 24.84
N HIS A 185 16.42 16.34 26.07
CA HIS A 185 15.87 15.57 27.17
C HIS A 185 14.34 15.65 27.07
N GLU A 186 13.64 14.53 26.87
CA GLU A 186 12.25 14.41 27.31
C GLU A 186 12.04 13.05 27.98
N ARG A 187 11.66 13.13 29.27
CA ARG A 187 11.21 12.01 30.10
C ARG A 187 9.78 11.66 29.70
N PHE A 188 9.55 10.41 29.30
CA PHE A 188 8.26 9.78 29.47
C PHE A 188 8.46 8.49 30.25
N ASP A 189 7.93 8.46 31.47
CA ASP A 189 7.98 7.33 32.39
C ASP A 189 7.22 6.13 31.79
N ARG A 190 7.88 4.98 31.76
CA ARG A 190 7.27 3.70 31.37
C ARG A 190 6.31 3.25 32.45
N ILE A 191 5.02 3.19 32.14
CA ILE A 191 4.02 2.49 32.95
C ILE A 191 4.25 0.97 32.79
N SER A 192 4.51 0.30 33.92
CA SER A 192 4.71 -1.15 34.00
C SER A 192 3.38 -1.91 33.88
N PRO A 193 3.30 -3.05 33.15
CA PRO A 193 2.08 -3.86 33.10
C PRO A 193 1.87 -4.60 34.43
N ARG A 194 0.72 -4.38 35.09
CA ARG A 194 0.32 -5.16 36.27
C ARG A 194 -0.03 -6.59 35.90
N ASN A 195 0.45 -7.53 36.72
CA ASN A 195 0.26 -8.97 36.65
C ASN A 195 -1.23 -9.37 36.66
N PHE A 196 -1.58 -10.32 35.79
CA PHE A 196 -2.89 -10.98 35.72
C PHE A 196 -2.92 -12.15 36.73
N ASP A 197 -3.87 -12.17 37.68
CA ASP A 197 -4.00 -13.22 38.71
C ASP A 197 -4.67 -14.48 38.11
N PRO A 198 -4.12 -15.70 38.26
CA PRO A 198 -4.64 -16.91 37.59
C PRO A 198 -5.94 -17.49 38.18
N ARG A 199 -6.61 -16.82 39.13
CA ARG A 199 -7.73 -17.40 39.89
C ARG A 199 -9.13 -17.10 39.34
N TYR A 200 -9.28 -16.92 38.04
CA TYR A 200 -10.61 -16.86 37.41
C TYR A 200 -10.74 -17.93 36.32
N SER A 201 -11.26 -19.09 36.70
CA SER A 201 -11.76 -20.11 35.77
C SER A 201 -13.30 -20.08 35.82
N PRO A 202 -14.01 -19.82 34.71
CA PRO A 202 -15.47 -19.92 34.70
C PRO A 202 -15.88 -21.39 34.78
N LYS A 203 -16.61 -21.78 35.83
CA LYS A 203 -17.17 -23.14 35.95
C LYS A 203 -18.36 -23.27 35.00
N LEU A 204 -18.36 -24.38 34.25
CA LEU A 204 -19.44 -24.81 33.37
C LEU A 204 -20.53 -25.50 34.22
N GLY A 205 -21.79 -25.09 34.03
CA GLY A 205 -22.99 -25.83 34.44
C GLY A 205 -23.58 -25.44 35.79
N GLU A 206 -24.74 -24.78 35.77
CA GLU A 206 -25.93 -25.10 36.59
C GLU A 206 -27.18 -24.51 35.93
N ASP A 207 -28.28 -25.24 36.07
CA ASP A 207 -29.57 -25.12 35.39
C ASP A 207 -30.36 -23.84 35.73
N PHE A 208 -31.01 -23.24 34.72
CA PHE A 208 -32.06 -22.23 34.91
C PHE A 208 -33.44 -22.84 34.64
N PRO A 209 -34.43 -22.67 35.54
CA PRO A 209 -35.73 -23.32 35.40
C PRO A 209 -36.62 -22.60 34.36
N ARG A 210 -37.34 -23.42 33.59
CA ARG A 210 -38.44 -23.03 32.70
C ARG A 210 -39.60 -22.44 33.50
N GLY A 211 -39.92 -21.17 33.28
CA GLY A 211 -41.17 -20.54 33.70
C GLY A 211 -42.21 -20.59 32.58
N HIS A 212 -43.31 -21.29 32.84
CA HIS A 212 -44.49 -21.41 31.98
C HIS A 212 -45.36 -20.13 32.08
N GLU A 213 -45.81 -19.66 30.91
CA GLU A 213 -47.04 -18.93 30.53
C GLU A 213 -47.91 -18.24 31.61
N ARG A 214 -48.40 -17.02 31.27
CA ARG A 214 -49.85 -16.75 31.08
C ARG A 214 -50.16 -15.33 30.57
N PHE A 215 -51.07 -15.31 29.59
CA PHE A 215 -51.89 -14.24 28.98
C PHE A 215 -51.20 -13.20 28.08
#